data_AF-A0A9J6DQN5-F1
#
_entry.id   AF-A0A9J6DQN5-F1
#
_cell.length_a   1.000
_cell.length_b   1.000
_cell.length_c   1.000
_cell.angle_alpha   90.00
_cell.angle_beta   90.00
_cell.angle_gamma   90.00
#
_symmetry.space_group_name_H-M   'P 1'
#
loop_
_entity.id
_entity.type
_entity.pdbx_description
1 polymer ?
#
loop_
_entity_poly.entity_id
_entity_poly.type
_entity_poly.pdbx_seq_one_letter_code
_entity_poly.pdbx_strand_id
1 'polypeptide(L)'
;MARSVRGASAAAAGRGVMFPSASSDYQFFLPTLPSGDRMEECAFLHGDLEKRPYRFEDFLAPLEEVGLIKAITGIRAFQMNHIWLVKMRSKDDKDALLKTGGLRVKCGFCAIIDPIQASLIII
;
A
#
# COMPACT_ATOMS: atom_id res chain seq x y z
N MET A 1 -27.18 46.25 -2.52
CA MET A 1 -26.22 45.84 -1.45
C MET A 1 -26.49 44.39 -1.12
N ALA A 2 -25.59 43.43 -0.93
CA ALA A 2 -24.18 43.17 -1.22
C ALA A 2 -23.99 41.63 -1.02
N ARG A 3 -23.05 41.03 -1.77
CA ARG A 3 -22.66 39.60 -1.83
C ARG A 3 -22.56 38.85 -0.48
N SER A 4 -22.77 37.52 -0.50
CA SER A 4 -21.64 36.56 -0.35
C SER A 4 -22.05 35.11 -0.67
N VAL A 5 -21.08 34.37 -1.20
CA VAL A 5 -21.14 33.02 -1.77
C VAL A 5 -20.31 32.05 -0.91
N ARG A 6 -20.68 30.75 -0.96
CA ARG A 6 -19.94 29.54 -0.52
C ARG A 6 -19.89 29.29 1.00
N GLY A 7 -19.85 28.05 1.48
CA GLY A 7 -19.53 26.81 0.78
C GLY A 7 -20.22 25.58 1.37
N ALA A 8 -20.63 24.68 0.46
CA ALA A 8 -20.87 23.29 0.81
C ALA A 8 -19.52 22.68 1.22
N SER A 9 -19.41 22.30 2.49
CA SER A 9 -18.25 21.58 2.99
C SER A 9 -18.26 20.17 2.41
N ALA A 10 -17.41 19.94 1.41
CA ALA A 10 -17.12 18.61 0.89
C ALA A 10 -16.26 17.86 1.93
N ALA A 11 -16.91 17.15 2.84
CA ALA A 11 -16.26 16.25 3.78
C ALA A 11 -16.94 14.88 3.74
N ALA A 12 -16.80 14.17 2.62
CA ALA A 12 -17.28 12.79 2.48
C ALA A 12 -16.28 11.83 1.83
N ALA A 13 -14.99 12.20 1.73
CA ALA A 13 -13.95 11.34 1.16
C ALA A 13 -12.70 11.37 2.05
N GLY A 14 -12.75 10.62 3.15
CA GLY A 14 -11.61 10.53 4.08
C GLY A 14 -11.71 9.42 5.12
N ARG A 15 -12.68 8.51 4.99
CA ARG A 15 -12.72 7.32 5.85
C ARG A 15 -11.98 6.21 5.12
N GLY A 16 -10.76 5.94 5.58
CA GLY A 16 -10.02 4.75 5.20
C GLY A 16 -10.87 3.50 5.41
N VAL A 17 -10.70 2.52 4.53
CA VAL A 17 -11.46 1.27 4.56
C VAL A 17 -10.74 0.31 5.50
N MET A 18 -11.46 -0.21 6.49
CA MET A 18 -10.95 -1.22 7.42
C MET A 18 -11.19 -2.61 6.82
N PHE A 19 -10.12 -3.39 6.69
CA PHE A 19 -10.21 -4.79 6.29
C PHE A 19 -9.87 -5.67 7.50
N PRO A 20 -10.76 -6.60 7.90
CA PRO A 20 -10.45 -7.54 8.96
C PRO A 20 -9.45 -8.59 8.47
N SER A 21 -8.31 -8.72 9.16
CA SER A 21 -7.35 -9.81 8.97
C SER A 21 -7.84 -11.08 9.69
N ALA A 22 -7.78 -12.23 9.03
CA ALA A 22 -8.38 -13.48 9.51
C ALA A 22 -7.61 -14.20 10.65
N SER A 23 -6.49 -13.66 11.16
CA SER A 23 -5.70 -14.36 12.21
C SER A 23 -4.83 -13.48 13.10
N SER A 24 -5.07 -12.17 13.15
CA SER A 24 -4.49 -11.29 14.18
C SER A 24 -5.36 -10.05 14.31
N ASP A 25 -5.50 -9.53 15.52
CA ASP A 25 -6.14 -8.25 15.87
C ASP A 25 -5.44 -7.02 15.24
N TYR A 26 -4.73 -7.20 14.13
CA TYR A 26 -3.94 -6.19 13.45
C TYR A 26 -4.80 -5.49 12.40
N GLN A 27 -5.45 -4.42 12.83
CA GLN A 27 -6.30 -3.61 11.96
C GLN A 27 -5.45 -2.73 11.03
N PHE A 28 -5.38 -3.10 9.75
CA PHE A 28 -4.78 -2.25 8.73
C PHE A 28 -5.71 -1.07 8.42
N PHE A 29 -5.26 0.15 8.73
CA PHE A 29 -5.90 1.37 8.24
C PHE A 29 -5.36 1.69 6.86
N LEU A 30 -6.17 1.43 5.82
CA LEU A 30 -5.83 1.81 4.45
C LEU A 30 -6.51 3.12 4.09
N PRO A 31 -5.75 4.14 3.62
CA PRO A 31 -6.36 5.31 3.01
C PRO A 31 -7.08 4.89 1.73
N THR A 32 -7.87 5.80 1.16
CA THR A 32 -8.42 5.60 -0.17
C THR A 32 -7.27 5.39 -1.16
N LEU A 33 -7.19 4.18 -1.72
CA LEU A 33 -6.19 3.85 -2.71
C LEU A 33 -6.61 4.37 -4.08
N PRO A 34 -5.66 4.86 -4.89
CA PRO A 34 -5.93 5.18 -6.28
C PRO A 34 -6.36 3.92 -7.04
N SER A 35 -7.26 4.08 -7.99
CA SER A 35 -7.78 3.02 -8.86
C SER A 35 -7.67 3.42 -10.34
N GLY A 36 -7.83 2.43 -11.24
CA GLY A 36 -7.77 2.60 -12.69
C GLY A 36 -6.56 1.90 -13.34
N ASP A 37 -6.50 1.92 -14.68
CA ASP A 37 -5.58 1.11 -15.50
C ASP A 37 -4.10 1.30 -15.14
N ARG A 38 -3.73 2.50 -14.65
CA ARG A 38 -2.36 2.80 -14.22
C ARG A 38 -1.92 1.99 -12.99
N MET A 39 -2.86 1.37 -12.27
CA MET A 39 -2.61 0.56 -11.08
C MET A 39 -2.46 -0.93 -11.37
N GLU A 40 -2.61 -1.38 -12.62
CA GLU A 40 -2.52 -2.81 -12.98
C GLU A 40 -1.16 -3.43 -12.62
N GLU A 41 -0.10 -2.63 -12.70
CA GLU A 41 1.29 -3.00 -12.39
C GLU A 41 1.73 -2.51 -11.01
N CYS A 42 0.80 -1.94 -10.22
CA CYS A 42 1.12 -1.32 -8.94
C CYS A 42 0.61 -2.15 -7.76
N ALA A 43 1.37 -2.14 -6.66
CA ALA A 43 0.97 -2.69 -5.37
C ALA A 43 1.33 -1.71 -4.25
N PHE A 44 0.63 -1.85 -3.12
CA PHE A 44 0.90 -1.09 -1.91
C PHE A 44 1.60 -1.96 -0.87
N LEU A 45 2.70 -1.46 -0.32
CA LEU A 45 3.37 -2.05 0.83
C LEU A 45 2.91 -1.29 2.07
N HIS A 46 2.27 -1.99 3.01
CA HIS A 46 1.84 -1.44 4.28
C HIS A 46 2.72 -2.01 5.39
N GLY A 47 3.65 -1.19 5.86
CA GLY A 47 4.54 -1.53 6.95
C GLY A 47 3.88 -1.37 8.32
N ASP A 48 4.29 -2.22 9.25
CA ASP A 48 4.00 -2.14 10.67
C ASP A 48 4.12 -0.70 11.24
N LEU A 49 3.03 -0.24 11.86
CA LEU A 49 2.92 1.12 12.40
C LEU A 49 3.91 1.38 13.54
N GLU A 50 4.37 0.36 14.25
CA GLU A 50 5.32 0.48 15.36
C GLU A 50 6.76 0.67 14.87
N LYS A 51 7.05 0.35 13.60
CA LYS A 51 8.40 0.43 13.03
C LYS A 51 8.63 1.70 12.21
N ARG A 52 7.66 2.61 12.17
CA ARG A 52 7.79 3.93 11.53
C ARG A 52 8.96 4.75 12.13
N PRO A 53 9.57 5.65 11.34
CA PRO A 53 9.33 5.88 9.92
C PRO A 53 10.03 4.82 9.05
N TYR A 54 9.45 4.55 7.89
CA TYR A 54 10.09 3.76 6.84
C TYR A 54 10.80 4.65 5.83
N ARG A 55 11.87 4.12 5.24
CA ARG A 55 12.57 4.69 4.10
C ARG A 55 12.62 3.68 2.96
N PHE A 56 12.99 4.14 1.77
CA PHE A 56 13.09 3.28 0.59
C PHE A 56 14.09 2.13 0.84
N GLU A 57 15.22 2.42 1.50
CA GLU A 57 16.29 1.45 1.72
C GLU A 57 15.82 0.27 2.59
N ASP A 58 14.83 0.48 3.47
CA ASP A 58 14.28 -0.57 4.33
C ASP A 58 13.61 -1.69 3.52
N PHE A 59 13.13 -1.40 2.31
CA PHE A 59 12.44 -2.38 1.46
C PHE A 59 13.37 -3.11 0.49
N LEU A 60 14.60 -2.63 0.28
CA LEU A 60 15.52 -3.19 -0.72
C LEU A 60 15.86 -4.66 -0.42
N ALA A 61 16.36 -4.93 0.79
CA ALA A 61 16.74 -6.29 1.17
C ALA A 61 15.54 -7.26 1.17
N PRO A 62 14.37 -6.94 1.76
CA PRO A 62 13.19 -7.81 1.68
C PRO A 62 12.73 -8.10 0.24
N LEU A 63 12.83 -7.12 -0.66
CA LEU A 63 12.47 -7.29 -2.07
C LEU A 63 13.51 -8.10 -2.86
N GLU A 64 14.78 -8.05 -2.46
CA GLU A 64 15.85 -8.89 -3.00
C GLU A 64 15.72 -10.34 -2.52
N GLU A 65 15.38 -10.56 -1.24
CA GLU A 65 15.14 -11.88 -0.65
C GLU A 65 14.03 -12.66 -1.38
N VAL A 66 12.96 -11.96 -1.80
CA VAL A 66 11.88 -12.57 -2.61
C VAL A 66 12.17 -12.58 -4.11
N GLY A 67 13.36 -12.13 -4.54
CA GLY A 67 13.81 -12.17 -5.93
C GLY A 67 13.16 -11.14 -6.87
N LEU A 68 12.43 -10.16 -6.34
CA LEU A 68 11.62 -9.23 -7.13
C LEU A 68 12.24 -7.84 -7.30
N ILE A 69 13.41 -7.58 -6.69
CA ILE A 69 14.05 -6.26 -6.75
C ILE A 69 14.30 -5.77 -8.20
N LYS A 70 14.65 -6.67 -9.13
CA LYS A 70 14.89 -6.34 -10.55
C LYS A 70 13.60 -6.07 -11.34
N ALA A 71 12.46 -6.52 -10.81
CA ALA A 71 11.14 -6.32 -11.41
C ALA A 71 10.52 -4.97 -11.01
N ILE A 72 11.13 -4.23 -10.09
CA ILE A 72 10.61 -2.93 -9.65
C ILE A 72 11.09 -1.83 -10.58
N THR A 73 10.13 -1.05 -11.09
CA THR A 73 10.40 0.13 -11.94
C THR A 73 10.28 1.44 -11.17
N GLY A 74 9.67 1.42 -9.98
CA GLY A 74 9.64 2.56 -9.09
C GLY A 74 9.04 2.20 -7.73
N ILE A 75 9.47 2.92 -6.71
CA ILE A 75 8.92 2.81 -5.36
C ILE A 75 8.93 4.18 -4.71
N ARG A 76 7.81 4.56 -4.09
CA ARG A 76 7.62 5.90 -3.52
C ARG A 76 6.77 5.83 -2.27
N ALA A 77 7.07 6.70 -1.32
CA ALA A 77 6.19 6.93 -0.19
C ALA A 77 4.84 7.43 -0.71
N PHE A 78 3.75 6.81 -0.26
CA PHE A 78 2.40 7.21 -0.65
C PHE A 78 1.76 8.06 0.43
N GLN A 79 1.55 7.50 1.63
CA GLN A 79 0.97 8.23 2.76
C GLN A 79 1.52 7.74 4.11
N MET A 80 1.52 8.66 5.09
CA MET A 80 1.76 8.39 6.51
C MET A 80 3.09 7.66 6.85
N ASN A 81 4.09 7.72 5.96
CA ASN A 81 5.44 7.13 6.11
C ASN A 81 5.47 5.63 6.44
N HIS A 82 4.39 4.90 6.17
CA HIS A 82 4.30 3.44 6.31
C HIS A 82 3.58 2.77 5.14
N ILE A 83 2.98 3.54 4.24
CA ILE A 83 2.37 3.04 3.03
C ILE A 83 3.21 3.49 1.84
N TRP A 84 3.67 2.51 1.07
CA TRP A 84 4.53 2.72 -0.08
C TRP A 84 3.88 2.17 -1.33
N LEU A 85 3.94 2.94 -2.41
CA LEU A 85 3.54 2.50 -3.73
C LEU A 85 4.76 1.87 -4.40
N VAL A 86 4.60 0.61 -4.83
CA VAL A 86 5.55 -0.09 -5.68
C VAL A 86 4.95 -0.23 -7.07
N LYS A 87 5.73 0.14 -8.09
CA LYS A 87 5.43 -0.12 -9.49
C LYS A 87 6.33 -1.25 -9.99
N MET A 88 5.71 -2.29 -10.51
CA MET A 88 6.36 -3.43 -11.13
C MET A 88 6.57 -3.20 -12.63
N ARG A 89 7.38 -4.05 -13.26
CA ARG A 89 7.65 -4.02 -14.70
C ARG A 89 6.50 -4.62 -15.51
N SER A 90 5.80 -5.58 -14.93
CA SER A 90 4.69 -6.29 -15.55
C SER A 90 3.63 -6.67 -14.51
N LYS A 91 2.45 -7.04 -14.99
CA LYS A 91 1.38 -7.59 -14.15
C LYS A 91 1.78 -8.93 -13.52
N ASP A 92 2.48 -9.80 -14.25
CA ASP A 92 2.97 -11.07 -13.73
C ASP A 92 3.93 -10.88 -12.54
N ASP A 93 4.79 -9.87 -12.60
CA ASP A 93 5.67 -9.52 -11.48
C ASP A 93 4.89 -9.04 -10.26
N LYS A 94 3.81 -8.26 -10.47
CA LYS A 94 2.90 -7.85 -9.39
C LYS A 94 2.21 -9.07 -8.77
N ASP A 95 1.72 -9.99 -9.59
CA ASP A 95 1.06 -11.20 -9.11
C ASP A 95 2.05 -12.11 -8.36
N ALA A 96 3.32 -12.15 -8.78
CA ALA A 96 4.39 -12.82 -8.03
C ALA A 96 4.65 -12.16 -6.67
N LEU A 97 4.64 -10.82 -6.62
CA LEU A 97 4.75 -10.07 -5.36
C LEU A 97 3.57 -10.37 -4.42
N LEU A 98 2.34 -10.39 -4.93
CA LEU A 98 1.15 -10.68 -4.12
C LEU A 98 1.16 -12.11 -3.57
N LYS A 99 1.68 -13.08 -4.34
CA LYS A 99 1.83 -14.48 -3.91
C LYS A 99 2.80 -14.68 -2.75
N THR A 100 3.66 -13.72 -2.43
CA THR A 100 4.52 -13.83 -1.25
C THR A 100 3.73 -13.67 0.06
N GLY A 101 2.50 -13.14 0.02
CA GLY A 101 1.61 -12.93 1.17
C GLY A 101 2.04 -11.78 2.11
N GLY A 102 3.32 -11.39 2.07
CA GLY A 102 3.88 -10.30 2.85
C GLY A 102 5.40 -10.24 2.73
N LEU A 103 5.99 -9.22 3.34
CA LEU A 103 7.44 -9.06 3.48
C LEU A 103 7.79 -8.87 4.96
N ARG A 104 9.02 -9.18 5.35
CA ARG A 104 9.55 -8.78 6.66
C ARG A 104 10.39 -7.53 6.50
N VAL A 105 9.90 -6.38 6.97
CA VAL A 105 10.57 -5.09 6.83
C VAL A 105 10.84 -4.54 8.23
N LYS A 106 12.11 -4.23 8.56
CA LYS A 106 12.55 -3.81 9.92
C LYS A 106 12.08 -4.78 11.02
N CYS A 107 12.15 -6.08 10.75
CA CYS A 107 11.65 -7.18 11.60
C CYS A 107 10.13 -7.20 11.84
N GLY A 108 9.37 -6.24 11.30
CA GLY A 108 7.90 -6.20 11.34
C GLY A 108 7.28 -6.84 10.10
N PHE A 109 6.00 -7.19 10.19
CA PHE A 109 5.23 -7.65 9.04
C PHE A 109 4.87 -6.46 8.14
N CYS A 110 5.05 -6.64 6.84
CA CYS A 110 4.64 -5.68 5.82
C CYS A 110 3.64 -6.36 4.90
N ALA A 111 2.39 -5.91 4.95
CA ALA A 111 1.34 -6.41 4.09
C ALA A 111 1.52 -5.89 2.67
N ILE A 112 1.14 -6.71 1.69
CA ILE A 112 1.13 -6.35 0.27
C ILE A 112 -0.34 -6.27 -0.16
N ILE A 113 -0.74 -5.14 -0.74
CA ILE A 113 -2.13 -4.85 -1.06
C ILE A 113 -2.26 -4.56 -2.55
N ASP A 114 -3.18 -5.27 -3.20
CA ASP A 114 -3.60 -4.96 -4.57
C ASP A 114 -4.63 -3.81 -4.54
N PRO A 115 -4.36 -2.66 -5.18
CA PRO A 115 -5.31 -1.54 -5.24
C PRO A 115 -6.56 -1.81 -6.09
N ILE A 116 -6.50 -2.76 -7.03
CA ILE A 116 -7.63 -3.13 -7.91
C ILE A 116 -8.55 -4.10 -7.19
N GLN A 117 -7.98 -5.05 -6.47
CA GLN A 117 -8.77 -6.09 -5.80
C GLN A 117 -9.13 -5.74 -4.36
N ALA A 118 -8.43 -4.78 -3.73
CA ALA A 118 -8.65 -4.26 -2.36
C ALA A 118 -9.31 -5.29 -1.41
N SER A 119 -8.76 -6.50 -1.40
CA SER A 119 -9.10 -7.59 -0.50
C SER A 119 -7.76 -8.15 -0.05
N LEU A 120 -7.50 -8.11 1.26
CA LEU A 120 -6.25 -8.63 1.84
C LEU A 120 -6.18 -10.13 1.56
N ILE A 121 -5.16 -10.56 0.82
CA ILE A 121 -4.85 -11.99 0.66
C ILE A 121 -3.92 -12.37 1.82
N ILE A 122 -4.48 -13.03 2.82
CA ILE A 122 -3.71 -13.70 3.87
C ILE A 122 -3.80 -15.20 3.54
N ILE A 123 -2.66 -15.81 3.19
CA ILE A 123 -2.55 -17.26 2.97
C ILE A 123 -2.21 -17.94 4.30
#